data_AF-A0A8C2WFD2-F1
#
_entry.id   AF-A0A8C2WFD2-F1
#
_cell.length_a   1.000
_cell.length_b   1.000
_cell.length_c   1.000
_cell.angle_alpha   90.00
_cell.angle_beta   90.00
_cell.angle_gamma   90.00
#
_symmetry.space_group_name_H-M   'P 1'
#
loop_
_entity.id
_entity.type
_entity.pdbx_description
1 polymer ?
#
loop_
_entity_poly.entity_id
_entity_poly.type
_entity_poly.pdbx_seq_one_letter_code
_entity_poly.pdbx_strand_id
1 'polypeptide(L)'
;MSRSTDWVPSLWRETFEVMLNEDNELDYGDKWNLNFSYVQTKYVTQEERRRGWKIYCHSVSGNFQCASCHKIWSSARVSLLFRYRLQRDRGSVIMRPFGQACLSCQDNTFHRPGFSEEELEESLLRLFAKIRKNCYKDGDDYDCVDSSKKTKRFTKPHEADLCEACQQGICCQSDETDAEIN
;
A
#
# COMPACT_ATOMS: atom_id res chain seq x y z
N MET A 1 6.98 3.59 22.99
CA MET A 1 7.60 3.00 21.77
C MET A 1 7.83 4.13 20.79
N SER A 2 9.06 4.31 20.32
CA SER A 2 9.41 5.36 19.34
C SER A 2 8.62 5.11 18.06
N ARG A 3 7.94 6.14 17.52
CA ARG A 3 7.20 6.01 16.26
C ARG A 3 8.21 6.02 15.11
N SER A 4 8.31 4.92 14.38
CA SER A 4 9.14 4.85 13.17
C SER A 4 8.64 5.89 12.17
N THR A 5 9.53 6.79 11.78
CA THR A 5 9.29 7.88 10.81
C THR A 5 10.10 7.69 9.53
N ASP A 6 11.07 6.78 9.55
CA ASP A 6 11.95 6.50 8.44
C ASP A 6 11.34 5.46 7.51
N TRP A 7 11.42 5.74 6.20
CA TRP A 7 11.12 4.76 5.17
C TRP A 7 12.30 3.80 5.01
N VAL A 8 12.10 2.53 5.37
CA VAL A 8 13.15 1.50 5.36
C VAL A 8 12.79 0.38 4.36
N PRO A 9 13.19 0.46 3.08
CA PRO A 9 12.88 -0.56 2.08
C PRO A 9 13.47 -1.94 2.34
N SER A 10 14.56 -2.05 3.12
CA SER A 10 15.16 -3.33 3.48
C SER A 10 14.25 -4.11 4.42
N LEU A 11 13.68 -3.46 5.44
CA LEU A 11 12.74 -4.07 6.37
C LEU A 11 11.54 -4.69 5.65
N TRP A 12 10.97 -3.98 4.66
CA TRP A 12 9.89 -4.53 3.83
C TRP A 12 10.29 -5.79 3.06
N ARG A 13 11.53 -5.86 2.56
CA ARG A 13 12.02 -7.05 1.85
C ARG A 13 12.28 -8.21 2.80
N GLU A 14 12.92 -7.92 3.93
CA GLU A 14 13.24 -8.91 4.95
C GLU A 14 11.95 -9.55 5.51
N THR A 15 10.98 -8.75 5.94
CA THR A 15 9.69 -9.29 6.42
C THR A 15 8.95 -10.05 5.32
N PHE A 16 8.97 -9.57 4.07
CA PHE A 16 8.37 -10.29 2.94
C PHE A 16 9.01 -11.65 2.72
N GLU A 17 10.33 -11.75 2.81
CA GLU A 17 11.05 -13.03 2.67
C GLU A 17 10.79 -13.96 3.86
N VAL A 18 10.75 -13.45 5.09
CA VAL A 18 10.39 -14.23 6.29
C VAL A 18 8.99 -14.81 6.16
N MET A 19 7.99 -13.99 5.82
CA MET A 19 6.60 -14.47 5.67
C MET A 19 6.44 -15.52 4.55
N LEU A 20 7.28 -15.47 3.52
CA LEU A 20 7.27 -16.48 2.46
C LEU A 20 7.94 -17.78 2.88
N ASN A 21 9.11 -17.70 3.52
CA ASN A 21 9.97 -18.87 3.76
C ASN A 21 9.71 -19.54 5.11
N GLU A 22 9.31 -18.78 6.13
CA GLU A 22 9.08 -19.27 7.50
C GLU A 22 7.59 -19.49 7.74
N ASP A 23 6.74 -18.51 7.39
CA ASP A 23 5.29 -18.57 7.64
C ASP A 23 4.51 -19.30 6.53
N ASN A 24 5.16 -19.63 5.41
CA ASN A 24 4.57 -20.34 4.27
C ASN A 24 3.31 -19.64 3.69
N GLU A 25 3.28 -18.30 3.71
CA GLU A 25 2.12 -17.52 3.24
C GLU A 25 1.75 -17.76 1.77
N LEU A 26 2.72 -18.23 0.95
CA LEU A 26 2.52 -18.65 -0.44
C LEU A 26 3.17 -20.02 -0.71
N ASP A 27 2.67 -21.08 -0.07
CA ASP A 27 3.18 -22.46 -0.24
C ASP A 27 2.70 -23.15 -1.54
N TYR A 28 3.03 -22.57 -2.68
CA TYR A 28 2.72 -23.12 -4.01
C TYR A 28 3.97 -23.57 -4.78
N GLY A 29 5.15 -23.48 -4.15
CA GLY A 29 6.44 -23.82 -4.76
C GLY A 29 7.02 -22.75 -5.69
N ASP A 30 6.36 -21.60 -5.84
CA ASP A 30 6.84 -20.49 -6.66
C ASP A 30 7.74 -19.53 -5.89
N LYS A 31 8.67 -18.90 -6.62
CA LYS A 31 9.59 -17.92 -6.04
C LYS A 31 9.04 -16.51 -6.24
N TRP A 32 8.79 -15.81 -5.14
CA TRP A 32 8.32 -14.43 -5.14
C TRP A 32 9.43 -13.45 -4.75
N ASN A 33 9.41 -12.25 -5.33
CA ASN A 33 10.31 -11.16 -4.95
C ASN A 33 9.54 -9.85 -4.79
N LEU A 34 10.03 -8.99 -3.89
CA LEU A 34 9.53 -7.65 -3.67
C LEU A 34 10.55 -6.60 -4.12
N ASN A 35 10.14 -5.78 -5.08
CA ASN A 35 10.89 -4.64 -5.61
C ASN A 35 10.15 -3.33 -5.35
N PHE A 36 10.83 -2.21 -5.56
CA PHE A 36 10.26 -0.88 -5.35
C PHE A 36 10.37 -0.03 -6.61
N SER A 37 9.32 0.72 -6.92
CA SER A 37 9.33 1.71 -7.99
C SER A 37 8.59 2.97 -7.56
N TYR A 38 9.29 4.11 -7.55
CA TYR A 38 8.73 5.38 -7.11
C TYR A 38 8.04 6.19 -8.21
N VAL A 39 7.98 5.65 -9.43
CA VAL A 39 7.35 6.28 -10.60
C VAL A 39 6.10 5.55 -11.08
N GLN A 40 5.76 4.42 -10.45
CA GLN A 40 4.66 3.57 -10.90
C GLN A 40 3.29 4.23 -10.67
N THR A 41 2.40 4.19 -11.67
CA THR A 41 1.03 4.69 -11.57
C THR A 41 0.02 3.56 -11.33
N LYS A 42 -1.24 3.91 -11.02
CA LYS A 42 -2.35 2.95 -10.91
C LYS A 42 -2.79 2.34 -12.25
N TYR A 43 -2.24 2.79 -13.37
CA TYR A 43 -2.63 2.35 -14.70
C TYR A 43 -1.76 1.16 -15.12
N VAL A 44 -2.41 0.12 -15.63
CA VAL A 44 -1.75 -1.03 -16.28
C VAL A 44 -2.27 -1.08 -17.71
N THR A 45 -1.37 -1.05 -18.69
CA THR A 45 -1.77 -1.11 -20.10
C THR A 45 -2.39 -2.46 -20.45
N GLN A 46 -3.08 -2.54 -21.58
CA GLN A 46 -3.69 -3.80 -22.01
C GLN A 46 -2.63 -4.90 -22.23
N GLU A 47 -1.46 -4.55 -22.79
CA GLU A 47 -0.33 -5.45 -22.97
C GLU A 47 0.19 -5.97 -21.64
N GLU A 48 0.29 -5.09 -20.64
CA GLU A 48 0.74 -5.46 -19.30
C GLU A 48 -0.27 -6.38 -18.60
N ARG A 49 -1.57 -6.12 -18.74
CA ARG A 49 -2.63 -7.02 -18.25
C ARG A 49 -2.55 -8.39 -18.92
N ARG A 50 -2.35 -8.43 -20.25
CA ARG A 50 -2.12 -9.68 -21.01
C ARG A 50 -0.89 -10.44 -20.54
N ARG A 51 0.13 -9.74 -20.04
CA ARG A 51 1.32 -10.32 -19.39
C ARG A 51 1.09 -10.70 -17.92
N GLY A 52 -0.15 -10.69 -17.46
CA GLY A 52 -0.54 -11.13 -16.12
C GLY A 52 -0.36 -10.10 -15.01
N TRP A 53 -0.02 -8.84 -15.34
CA TRP A 53 0.11 -7.79 -14.33
C TRP A 53 -1.23 -7.40 -13.74
N LYS A 54 -1.26 -7.35 -12.41
CA LYS A 54 -2.39 -6.93 -11.59
C LYS A 54 -1.94 -5.79 -10.68
N ILE A 55 -2.91 -5.01 -10.21
CA ILE A 55 -2.70 -3.92 -9.26
C ILE A 55 -3.55 -4.16 -8.02
N TYR A 56 -2.99 -3.81 -6.87
CA TYR A 56 -3.68 -3.73 -5.60
C TYR A 56 -3.27 -2.44 -4.88
N CYS A 57 -4.25 -1.65 -4.44
CA CYS A 57 -4.02 -0.49 -3.60
C CYS A 57 -4.46 -0.82 -2.17
N HIS A 58 -3.63 -0.44 -1.21
CA HIS A 58 -3.86 -0.63 0.21
C HIS A 58 -3.68 0.69 0.95
N SER A 59 -4.49 0.93 1.99
CA SER A 59 -4.34 2.09 2.88
C SER A 59 -3.97 1.61 4.26
N VAL A 60 -2.91 2.21 4.80
CA VAL A 60 -2.23 1.81 6.03
C VAL A 60 -1.89 3.06 6.85
N SER A 61 -1.70 2.94 8.15
CA SER A 61 -1.22 4.03 8.99
C SER A 61 0.30 4.18 8.87
N GLY A 62 0.80 5.41 8.91
CA GLY A 62 2.23 5.68 8.86
C GLY A 62 2.57 7.03 9.49
N ASN A 63 3.83 7.22 9.82
CA ASN A 63 4.34 8.50 10.33
C ASN A 63 5.26 9.14 9.30
N PHE A 64 5.31 10.45 9.30
CA PHE A 64 6.15 11.23 8.41
C PHE A 64 6.99 12.18 9.25
N GLN A 65 8.17 12.51 8.73
CA GLN A 65 9.02 13.55 9.27
C GLN A 65 9.45 14.48 8.13
N CYS A 66 9.24 15.79 8.32
CA CYS A 66 9.72 16.78 7.36
C CYS A 66 11.23 16.93 7.50
N ALA A 67 11.96 16.80 6.39
CA ALA A 67 13.40 17.01 6.36
C ALA A 67 13.81 18.47 6.64
N SER A 68 12.93 19.43 6.33
CA SER A 68 13.21 20.88 6.43
C SER A 68 12.92 21.44 7.84
N CYS A 69 11.73 21.15 8.39
CA CYS A 69 11.31 21.70 9.70
C CYS A 69 11.31 20.67 10.84
N HIS A 70 11.70 19.42 10.57
CA HIS A 70 11.71 18.28 11.52
C HIS A 70 10.37 17.97 12.19
N LYS A 71 9.28 18.59 11.75
CA LYS A 71 7.94 18.30 12.25
C LYS A 71 7.56 16.87 11.90
N ILE A 72 7.02 16.17 12.89
CA ILE A 72 6.51 14.81 12.76
C ILE A 72 4.98 14.86 12.73
N TRP A 73 4.36 14.10 11.83
CA TRP A 73 2.92 13.89 11.81
C TRP A 73 2.58 12.44 11.47
N SER A 74 1.45 11.97 11.98
CA SER A 74 0.90 10.65 11.66
C SER A 74 -0.22 10.80 10.64
N SER A 75 -0.28 9.91 9.66
CA SER A 75 -1.43 9.73 8.78
C SER A 75 -2.00 8.34 9.01
N ALA A 76 -3.31 8.23 9.08
CA ALA A 76 -3.98 6.93 9.07
C ALA A 76 -4.32 6.44 7.66
N ARG A 77 -3.99 7.24 6.64
CA ARG A 77 -4.31 6.98 5.23
C ARG A 77 -3.06 7.22 4.39
N VAL A 78 -2.09 6.33 4.52
CA VAL A 78 -0.94 6.23 3.63
C VAL A 78 -1.28 5.20 2.56
N SER A 79 -1.22 5.59 1.29
CA SER A 79 -1.50 4.66 0.19
C SER A 79 -0.24 3.87 -0.17
N LEU A 80 -0.40 2.55 -0.29
CA LEU A 80 0.57 1.64 -0.88
C LEU A 80 -0.02 1.09 -2.18
N LEU A 81 0.73 1.20 -3.27
CA LEU A 81 0.38 0.58 -4.53
C LEU A 81 1.28 -0.61 -4.79
N PHE A 82 0.66 -1.76 -4.95
CA PHE A 82 1.31 -3.00 -5.32
C PHE A 82 0.97 -3.33 -6.76
N ARG A 83 1.99 -3.56 -7.58
CA ARG A 83 1.88 -4.26 -8.86
C ARG A 83 2.40 -5.66 -8.68
N TYR A 84 1.68 -6.65 -9.15
CA TYR A 84 2.15 -8.02 -9.01
C TYR A 84 1.74 -8.88 -10.19
N ARG A 85 2.50 -9.93 -10.41
CA ARG A 85 2.17 -11.00 -11.36
C ARG A 85 2.85 -12.29 -10.95
N LEU A 86 2.28 -13.39 -11.40
CA LEU A 86 2.92 -14.70 -11.43
C LEU A 86 3.14 -15.07 -12.90
N GLN A 87 4.38 -15.41 -13.26
CA GLN A 87 4.72 -15.88 -14.59
C GLN A 87 5.46 -17.21 -14.46
N ARG A 88 4.79 -18.30 -14.87
CA ARG A 88 5.27 -19.68 -14.62
C ARG A 88 5.49 -19.89 -13.12
N ASP A 89 6.74 -20.16 -12.73
CA ASP A 89 7.22 -20.45 -11.38
C ASP A 89 7.76 -19.21 -10.63
N ARG A 90 7.62 -18.02 -11.24
CA ARG A 90 8.24 -16.77 -10.75
C ARG A 90 7.22 -15.67 -10.55
N GLY A 91 7.01 -15.34 -9.28
CA GLY A 91 6.25 -14.21 -8.82
C GLY A 91 7.08 -12.92 -8.78
N SER A 92 6.46 -11.78 -9.05
CA SER A 92 7.09 -10.47 -8.92
C SER A 92 6.11 -9.48 -8.34
N VAL A 93 6.54 -8.76 -7.31
CA VAL A 93 5.82 -7.63 -6.71
C VAL A 93 6.67 -6.37 -6.87
N ILE A 94 6.03 -5.28 -7.27
CA ILE A 94 6.60 -3.94 -7.30
C ILE A 94 5.72 -3.07 -6.40
N MET A 95 6.30 -2.50 -5.36
CA MET A 95 5.59 -1.63 -4.44
C MET A 95 5.98 -0.16 -4.64
N ARG A 96 5.00 0.73 -4.48
CA ARG A 96 5.18 2.17 -4.35
C ARG A 96 4.46 2.67 -3.09
N PRO A 97 5.18 3.12 -2.06
CA PRO A 97 4.58 3.89 -0.98
C PRO A 97 4.38 5.35 -1.42
N PHE A 98 3.20 5.92 -1.21
CA PHE A 98 2.93 7.34 -1.49
C PHE A 98 3.28 8.21 -0.29
N GLY A 99 3.85 9.38 -0.59
CA GLY A 99 4.27 10.36 0.40
C GLY A 99 3.20 11.39 0.75
N GLN A 100 3.51 12.21 1.76
CA GLN A 100 2.73 13.39 2.11
C GLN A 100 3.62 14.63 2.22
N ALA A 101 3.08 15.77 1.80
CA ALA A 101 3.74 17.06 1.91
C ALA A 101 3.59 17.64 3.31
N CYS A 102 4.59 18.42 3.75
CA CYS A 102 4.54 19.06 5.05
C CYS A 102 3.59 20.27 5.04
N LEU A 103 2.56 20.24 5.90
CA LEU A 103 1.62 21.36 6.07
C LEU A 103 2.31 22.69 6.40
N SER A 104 3.41 22.64 7.16
CA SER A 104 4.10 23.85 7.63
C SER A 104 5.05 24.45 6.60
N CYS A 105 5.67 23.63 5.74
CA CYS A 105 6.63 24.11 4.75
C CYS A 105 5.98 24.43 3.41
N GLN A 106 4.91 23.72 3.03
CA GLN A 106 4.26 23.84 1.71
C GLN A 106 5.27 23.83 0.54
N ASP A 107 6.39 23.11 0.71
CA ASP A 107 7.54 23.08 -0.19
C ASP A 107 7.32 22.16 -1.41
N ASN A 108 6.07 21.77 -1.66
CA ASN A 108 5.62 20.83 -2.68
C ASN A 108 6.45 19.51 -2.72
N THR A 109 7.09 19.17 -1.60
CA THR A 109 7.97 18.00 -1.48
C THR A 109 7.25 16.91 -0.70
N PHE A 110 7.19 15.71 -1.27
CA PHE A 110 6.57 14.56 -0.62
C PHE A 110 7.58 13.81 0.23
N HIS A 111 7.29 13.70 1.53
CA HIS A 111 8.05 12.87 2.45
C HIS A 111 7.52 11.45 2.44
N ARG A 112 8.42 10.46 2.52
CA ARG A 112 8.04 9.05 2.58
C ARG A 112 7.60 8.67 4.00
N PRO A 113 6.65 7.73 4.12
CA PRO A 113 6.17 7.25 5.40
C PRO A 113 7.15 6.28 6.06
N GLY A 114 7.27 6.34 7.38
CA GLY A 114 7.74 5.26 8.24
C GLY A 114 6.58 4.43 8.77
N PHE A 115 6.83 3.12 8.91
CA PHE A 115 5.85 2.12 9.34
C PHE A 115 6.34 1.40 10.58
N SER A 116 5.40 0.97 11.44
CA SER A 116 5.67 -0.06 12.44
C SER A 116 5.69 -1.44 11.77
N GLU A 117 6.33 -2.39 12.43
CA GLU A 117 6.38 -3.80 12.00
C GLU A 117 4.97 -4.40 11.83
N GLU A 118 4.06 -4.14 12.77
CA GLU A 118 2.65 -4.57 12.69
C GLU A 118 1.92 -4.07 11.41
N GLU A 119 2.07 -2.79 11.07
CA GLU A 119 1.39 -2.20 9.88
C GLU A 119 2.02 -2.72 8.57
N LEU A 120 3.31 -3.05 8.61
CA LEU A 120 4.04 -3.66 7.50
C LEU A 120 3.56 -5.10 7.27
N GLU A 121 3.56 -5.93 8.31
CA GLU A 121 3.07 -7.32 8.26
C GLU A 121 1.61 -7.37 7.78
N GLU A 122 0.73 -6.53 8.36
CA GLU A 122 -0.68 -6.48 7.94
C GLU A 122 -0.84 -6.11 6.45
N SER A 123 -0.02 -5.17 5.97
CA SER A 123 -0.01 -4.79 4.56
C SER A 123 0.41 -5.93 3.64
N LEU A 124 1.44 -6.70 4.03
CA LEU A 124 1.95 -7.84 3.29
C LEU A 124 0.97 -9.02 3.30
N LEU A 125 0.34 -9.33 4.43
CA LEU A 125 -0.70 -10.36 4.53
C LEU A 125 -1.86 -10.08 3.58
N ARG A 126 -2.31 -8.82 3.52
CA ARG A 126 -3.37 -8.42 2.58
C ARG A 126 -2.93 -8.53 1.12
N LEU A 127 -1.66 -8.25 0.81
CA LEU A 127 -1.09 -8.50 -0.51
C LEU A 127 -1.08 -10.00 -0.83
N PHE A 128 -0.62 -10.86 0.08
CA PHE A 128 -0.58 -12.31 -0.13
C PHE A 128 -1.98 -12.87 -0.34
N ALA A 129 -2.98 -12.43 0.42
CA ALA A 129 -4.37 -12.80 0.18
C ALA A 129 -4.84 -12.45 -1.25
N LYS A 130 -4.43 -11.28 -1.79
CA LYS A 130 -4.71 -10.93 -3.20
C LYS A 130 -3.94 -11.78 -4.20
N ILE A 131 -2.71 -12.17 -3.88
CA ILE A 131 -1.91 -13.08 -4.72
C ILE A 131 -2.56 -14.47 -4.75
N ARG A 132 -2.92 -15.06 -3.61
CA ARG A 132 -3.63 -16.34 -3.50
C ARG A 132 -4.90 -16.36 -4.36
N LYS A 133 -5.78 -15.37 -4.14
CA LYS A 133 -7.02 -15.23 -4.91
C LYS A 133 -6.79 -15.09 -6.41
N ASN A 134 -5.86 -14.20 -6.82
CA ASN A 134 -5.78 -13.78 -8.22
C ASN A 134 -4.76 -14.54 -9.07
N CYS A 135 -3.78 -15.21 -8.47
CA CYS A 135 -2.73 -15.95 -9.19
C CYS A 135 -2.95 -17.47 -9.09
N TYR A 136 -3.38 -17.96 -7.94
CA TYR A 136 -3.59 -19.39 -7.70
C TYR A 136 -5.03 -19.83 -7.84
N LYS A 137 -5.98 -18.88 -7.88
CA LYS A 137 -7.43 -19.13 -7.89
C LYS A 137 -7.91 -19.92 -6.67
N ASP A 138 -7.10 -19.92 -5.61
CA ASP A 138 -7.54 -20.36 -4.30
C ASP A 138 -8.41 -19.25 -3.73
N GLY A 139 -9.71 -19.51 -3.77
CA GLY A 139 -10.72 -18.61 -3.27
C GLY A 139 -11.94 -19.40 -2.83
N ASP A 140 -12.01 -19.68 -1.54
CA ASP A 140 -13.25 -19.34 -0.86
C ASP A 140 -13.50 -17.84 -1.04
N ASP A 141 -14.77 -17.50 -1.13
CA ASP A 141 -15.32 -16.20 -1.43
C ASP A 141 -14.96 -15.13 -0.37
N TYR A 142 -13.70 -14.72 -0.34
CA TYR A 142 -13.33 -13.37 0.02
C TYR A 142 -13.42 -12.53 -1.26
N ASP A 143 -14.59 -12.55 -1.90
CA ASP A 143 -15.09 -11.33 -2.53
C ASP A 143 -14.82 -10.18 -1.61
N CYS A 144 -14.41 -9.09 -2.25
CA CYS A 144 -14.22 -7.79 -1.68
C CYS A 144 -15.03 -7.67 -0.38
N VAL A 145 -14.42 -8.04 0.74
CA VAL A 145 -14.84 -7.54 2.02
C VAL A 145 -14.37 -6.11 1.89
N ASP A 146 -15.26 -5.34 1.23
CA ASP A 146 -15.58 -3.97 1.52
C ASP A 146 -14.87 -3.67 2.79
N SER A 147 -13.74 -2.97 2.64
CA SER A 147 -12.76 -2.73 3.66
C SER A 147 -13.55 -2.48 4.92
N SER A 148 -13.74 -3.51 5.76
CA SER A 148 -14.76 -3.46 6.80
C SER A 148 -14.34 -2.25 7.56
N LYS A 149 -15.14 -1.20 7.39
CA LYS A 149 -14.80 0.16 7.75
C LYS A 149 -14.68 0.05 9.25
N LYS A 150 -13.49 -0.29 9.76
CA LYS A 150 -13.01 0.18 11.02
C LYS A 150 -12.91 1.66 10.75
N THR A 151 -14.05 2.33 10.83
CA THR A 151 -14.20 3.73 11.19
C THR A 151 -13.57 3.85 12.57
N LYS A 152 -12.24 3.68 12.63
CA LYS A 152 -11.42 4.49 13.51
C LYS A 152 -11.81 5.88 13.06
N ARG A 153 -12.68 6.52 13.86
CA ARG A 153 -13.10 7.90 13.67
C ARG A 153 -11.82 8.72 13.75
N PHE A 154 -11.21 8.96 12.60
CA PHE A 154 -10.05 9.83 12.53
C PHE A 154 -10.59 11.23 12.77
N THR A 155 -10.16 11.82 13.88
CA THR A 155 -10.62 13.12 14.35
C THR A 155 -10.16 14.28 13.46
N LYS A 156 -9.34 14.00 12.44
CA LYS A 156 -8.90 14.98 11.45
C LYS A 156 -9.26 14.51 10.04
N PRO A 157 -9.85 15.39 9.21
CA PRO A 157 -10.11 15.08 7.80
C PRO A 157 -8.80 14.78 7.07
N HIS A 158 -8.89 13.93 6.06
CA HIS A 158 -7.76 13.63 5.19
C HIS A 158 -7.48 14.84 4.29
N GLU A 159 -6.31 15.46 4.46
CA GLU A 159 -5.89 16.61 3.64
C GLU A 159 -5.42 16.13 2.26
N ALA A 160 -6.36 16.09 1.30
CA ALA A 160 -6.11 15.57 -0.05
C ALA A 160 -5.02 16.34 -0.80
N ASP A 161 -4.90 17.65 -0.56
CA ASP A 161 -3.90 18.50 -1.22
C ASP A 161 -2.46 18.15 -0.84
N LEU A 162 -2.26 17.62 0.37
CA LEU A 162 -0.94 17.20 0.87
C LEU A 162 -0.63 15.74 0.54
N CYS A 163 -1.55 14.99 -0.05
CA CYS A 163 -1.42 13.56 -0.28
C CYS A 163 -0.99 13.25 -1.71
N GLU A 164 0.20 12.67 -1.90
CA GLU A 164 0.72 12.32 -3.24
C GLU A 164 -0.23 11.38 -4.00
N ALA A 165 -0.89 10.47 -3.27
CA ALA A 165 -1.85 9.54 -3.86
C ALA A 165 -3.15 10.22 -4.31
N CYS A 166 -3.64 11.24 -3.58
CA CYS A 166 -4.81 12.01 -3.99
C CYS A 166 -4.53 12.80 -5.26
N GLN A 167 -3.37 13.45 -5.36
CA GLN A 167 -2.97 14.19 -6.55
C GLN A 167 -2.85 13.29 -7.80
N GLN A 168 -2.58 11.99 -7.64
CA GLN A 168 -2.56 11.00 -8.72
C GLN A 168 -3.88 10.24 -8.89
N GLY A 169 -4.92 10.57 -8.12
CA GLY A 169 -6.22 9.89 -8.12
C GLY A 169 -6.15 8.43 -7.66
N ILE A 170 -5.14 8.05 -6.88
CA ILE A 170 -4.88 6.69 -6.40
C ILE A 170 -5.46 6.47 -5.01
N CYS A 171 -5.57 7.54 -4.21
CA CYS A 171 -6.11 7.45 -2.86
C CYS A 171 -7.53 6.88 -2.91
N CYS A 172 -7.76 5.79 -2.18
CA CYS A 172 -9.08 5.19 -2.05
C CYS A 172 -9.99 6.15 -1.27
N GLN A 173 -10.71 7.02 -1.96
CA GLN A 173 -11.82 7.78 -1.40
C GLN A 173 -13.08 6.93 -1.62
N SER A 174 -13.64 6.36 -0.55
CA SER A 174 -15.08 6.11 -0.48
C SER A 174 -15.68 7.20 0.38
N ASP A 175 -15.75 8.39 -0.21
CA ASP A 175 -16.64 9.48 0.22
C ASP A 175 -17.53 9.84 -0.98
N GLU A 176 -18.12 8.83 -1.64
CA GLU A 176 -19.40 9.06 -2.31
C GLU A 176 -20.44 9.13 -1.21
N THR A 177 -20.77 10.38 -0.87
CA THR A 177 -21.98 10.72 -0.16
C THR A 177 -23.13 10.34 -1.07
N ASP A 178 -23.68 9.14 -0.88
CA ASP A 178 -25.08 8.87 -1.19
C ASP A 178 -25.93 9.75 -0.28
N ALA A 179 -26.06 11.02 -0.65
CA ALA A 179 -27.22 11.82 -0.31
C ALA A 179 -28.02 11.95 -1.61
N GLU A 180 -28.82 10.92 -1.86
CA GLU A 180 -29.87 10.94 -2.86
C GLU A 180 -30.71 12.20 -2.74
N ILE A 181 -30.98 12.77 -3.91
CA ILE A 181 -31.96 13.78 -4.20
C ILE A 181 -33.31 13.33 -3.65
N ASN A 182 -33.95 14.17 -2.84
CA ASN A 182 -35.41 14.21 -2.72
C ASN A 182 -35.89 15.53 -3.33
#